data_AF-A0A6A4UQT1-F1
#
_entry.id   AF-A0A6A4UQT1-F1
#
_cell.length_a   1.000
_cell.length_b   1.000
_cell.length_c   1.000
_cell.angle_alpha   90.00
_cell.angle_beta   90.00
_cell.angle_gamma   90.00
#
_symmetry.space_group_name_H-M   'P 1'
#
loop_
_entity.id
_entity.type
_entity.pdbx_description
1 polymer ?
#
loop_
_entity_poly.entity_id
_entity_poly.type
_entity_poly.pdbx_seq_one_letter_code
_entity_poly.pdbx_strand_id
1 'polypeptide(L)'
;MKIIFGTYTKRISEGIYTVSFNQGIISDLKLSYPLNNPTYFIYKNPVLFAVSQKDKQGGIACFENNQFVNEVMQEGSTPCFVDYVKEKQLVLSANYHLGNIISYAYTPKKGIRLIQKIQYGSGSHAHFARYFKQLDEVLVCDLGLDKIMAYSVDPYLMLHPKYTFNTKEGQGPRHLIAHPVKPIIYVFAELTSELLVLAHDGFGLRQTQCISTLPATEQDIKSGAAIRIDQKGKFIYVSNRGHDSISVFKVDDSAKHVDMIQNIKTQGIYPRDFNISPDGKYLVVVHKDSDNASVFAIDHDHGKLSHLNHDFIVPEAVCVQFSE
;
A
#
# COMPACT_ATOMS: atom_id res chain seq x y z
N MET A 1 -1.54 -15.02 -15.63
CA MET A 1 -0.69 -14.37 -14.59
C MET A 1 -1.10 -14.90 -13.23
N LYS A 2 -0.32 -14.71 -12.15
CA LYS A 2 -0.78 -15.02 -10.80
C LYS A 2 -1.10 -13.74 -10.04
N ILE A 3 -1.99 -13.86 -9.05
CA ILE A 3 -2.20 -12.83 -8.04
C ILE A 3 -1.88 -13.46 -6.69
N ILE A 4 -1.28 -12.68 -5.80
CA ILE A 4 -0.96 -13.03 -4.43
C ILE A 4 -1.84 -12.18 -3.51
N PHE A 5 -2.44 -12.81 -2.51
CA PHE A 5 -3.31 -12.17 -1.53
C PHE A 5 -2.77 -12.36 -0.11
N GLY A 6 -2.57 -11.24 0.58
CA GLY A 6 -2.28 -11.19 2.02
C GLY A 6 -3.56 -10.93 2.79
N THR A 7 -3.67 -11.50 3.98
CA THR A 7 -4.94 -11.58 4.71
C THR A 7 -4.76 -11.24 6.19
N TYR A 8 -5.86 -11.00 6.89
CA TYR A 8 -5.93 -11.36 8.31
C TYR A 8 -6.06 -12.89 8.44
N THR A 9 -5.80 -13.43 9.63
CA THR A 9 -6.03 -14.85 9.96
C THR A 9 -6.82 -14.94 11.25
N LYS A 10 -7.93 -14.18 11.34
CA LYS A 10 -8.76 -14.10 12.55
C LYS A 10 -9.97 -15.01 12.49
N ARG A 11 -10.40 -15.41 11.30
CA ARG A 11 -11.52 -16.34 11.08
C ARG A 11 -11.02 -17.61 10.41
N ILE A 12 -11.02 -17.66 9.09
CA ILE A 12 -10.81 -18.89 8.32
C ILE A 12 -9.56 -18.84 7.43
N SER A 13 -8.96 -17.66 7.26
CA SER A 13 -7.72 -17.57 6.51
C SER A 13 -6.55 -18.17 7.30
N GLU A 14 -5.64 -18.83 6.59
CA GLU A 14 -4.45 -19.51 7.12
C GLU A 14 -3.13 -18.83 6.69
N GLY A 15 -3.20 -17.74 5.91
CA GLY A 15 -2.01 -16.97 5.53
C GLY A 15 -2.09 -16.33 4.15
N ILE A 16 -1.02 -16.44 3.37
CA ILE A 16 -0.93 -15.83 2.04
C ILE A 16 -1.34 -16.82 0.97
N TYR A 17 -2.26 -16.40 0.10
CA TYR A 17 -2.79 -17.20 -0.99
C TYR A 17 -2.25 -16.75 -2.34
N THR A 18 -2.17 -17.69 -3.27
CA THR A 18 -1.94 -17.41 -4.69
C THR A 18 -3.13 -17.91 -5.50
N VAL A 19 -3.43 -17.22 -6.59
CA VAL A 19 -4.47 -17.58 -7.56
C VAL A 19 -3.97 -17.48 -8.99
N SER A 20 -4.64 -18.17 -9.89
CA SER A 20 -4.56 -17.96 -11.33
C SER A 20 -5.43 -16.78 -11.74
N PHE A 21 -4.92 -15.91 -12.63
CA PHE A 21 -5.69 -14.84 -13.25
C PHE A 21 -5.53 -14.86 -14.77
N ASN A 22 -6.67 -14.89 -15.47
CA ASN A 22 -6.74 -14.89 -16.92
C ASN A 22 -7.93 -14.04 -17.40
N GLN A 23 -7.66 -12.99 -18.17
CA GLN A 23 -8.67 -12.15 -18.83
C GLN A 23 -9.85 -11.73 -17.93
N GLY A 24 -9.55 -11.28 -16.70
CA GLY A 24 -10.58 -10.83 -15.77
C GLY A 24 -11.18 -11.93 -14.88
N ILE A 25 -10.75 -13.19 -15.02
CA ILE A 25 -11.23 -14.32 -14.21
C ILE A 25 -10.15 -14.74 -13.21
N ILE A 26 -10.52 -14.81 -11.92
CA ILE A 26 -9.69 -15.36 -10.84
C ILE A 26 -10.10 -16.82 -10.59
N SER A 27 -9.12 -17.72 -10.40
CA SER A 27 -9.32 -19.15 -10.15
C SER A 27 -8.19 -19.77 -9.32
N ASP A 28 -8.33 -21.04 -8.91
CA ASP A 28 -7.27 -21.83 -8.27
C ASP A 28 -6.70 -21.24 -6.96
N LEU A 29 -7.58 -20.95 -5.98
CA LEU A 29 -7.14 -20.49 -4.66
C LEU A 29 -6.24 -21.53 -4.00
N LYS A 30 -4.99 -21.16 -3.74
CA LYS A 30 -4.01 -22.02 -3.08
C LYS A 30 -3.30 -21.28 -1.96
N LEU A 31 -3.32 -21.84 -0.76
CA LEU A 31 -2.44 -21.40 0.32
C LEU A 31 -0.99 -21.64 -0.08
N SER A 32 -0.21 -20.56 -0.17
CA SER A 32 1.20 -20.63 -0.56
C SER A 32 2.16 -20.38 0.58
N TYR A 33 1.77 -19.56 1.56
CA TYR A 33 2.60 -19.28 2.73
C TYR A 33 1.71 -19.30 3.98
N PRO A 34 1.68 -20.42 4.73
CA PRO A 34 1.04 -20.48 6.03
C PRO A 34 1.75 -19.49 6.98
N LEU A 35 1.03 -18.45 7.41
CA LEU A 35 1.59 -17.35 8.19
C LEU A 35 0.48 -16.64 8.95
N ASN A 36 0.73 -16.25 10.20
CA ASN A 36 -0.28 -15.56 11.01
C ASN A 36 -0.32 -14.05 10.68
N ASN A 37 -1.53 -13.56 10.40
CA ASN A 37 -1.85 -12.17 10.10
C ASN A 37 -0.91 -11.47 9.08
N PRO A 38 -0.67 -12.04 7.88
CA PRO A 38 0.14 -11.42 6.83
C PRO A 38 -0.62 -10.33 6.08
N THR A 39 -1.00 -9.29 6.84
CA THR A 39 -1.91 -8.22 6.38
C THR A 39 -1.31 -7.32 5.31
N TYR A 40 0.01 -7.37 5.13
CA TYR A 40 0.72 -6.73 4.02
C TYR A 40 1.94 -7.56 3.66
N PHE A 41 2.25 -7.61 2.37
CA PHE A 41 3.47 -8.24 1.86
C PHE A 41 3.98 -7.48 0.64
N ILE A 42 5.24 -7.74 0.29
CA ILE A 42 5.82 -7.33 -0.98
C ILE A 42 6.50 -8.55 -1.60
N TYR A 43 6.12 -8.86 -2.83
CA TYR A 43 6.72 -9.91 -3.64
C TYR A 43 7.56 -9.29 -4.77
N LYS A 44 8.82 -9.70 -4.89
CA LYS A 44 9.68 -9.41 -6.03
C LYS A 44 10.45 -10.69 -6.35
N ASN A 45 10.05 -11.39 -7.41
CA ASN A 45 10.59 -12.71 -7.74
C ASN A 45 12.13 -12.77 -7.59
N PRO A 46 12.69 -13.71 -6.81
CA PRO A 46 12.04 -14.83 -6.12
C PRO A 46 11.72 -14.62 -4.63
N VAL A 47 11.75 -13.37 -4.13
CA VAL A 47 11.63 -13.07 -2.70
C VAL A 47 10.26 -12.51 -2.33
N LEU A 48 9.78 -12.88 -1.14
CA LEU A 48 8.58 -12.33 -0.52
C LEU A 48 8.91 -11.91 0.91
N PHE A 49 8.57 -10.67 1.26
CA PHE A 49 8.59 -10.19 2.64
C PHE A 49 7.16 -9.94 3.08
N ALA A 50 6.79 -10.47 4.24
CA ALA A 50 5.44 -10.36 4.77
C ALA A 50 5.45 -9.90 6.22
N VAL A 51 4.45 -9.11 6.59
CA VAL A 51 4.08 -8.94 8.00
C VAL A 51 3.83 -10.33 8.60
N SER A 52 4.33 -10.56 9.82
CA SER A 52 4.18 -11.81 10.55
C SER A 52 3.87 -11.54 12.02
N GLN A 53 3.07 -12.43 12.62
CA GLN A 53 2.77 -12.45 14.04
C GLN A 53 3.17 -13.78 14.67
N LYS A 54 3.81 -13.73 15.83
CA LYS A 54 4.11 -14.91 16.64
C LYS A 54 4.01 -14.58 18.11
N ASP A 55 3.13 -15.27 18.81
CA ASP A 55 2.82 -14.99 20.22
C ASP A 55 2.46 -13.49 20.42
N LYS A 56 3.18 -12.80 21.31
CA LYS A 56 3.05 -11.36 21.59
C LYS A 56 4.03 -10.50 20.77
N GLN A 57 4.59 -11.07 19.71
CA GLN A 57 5.56 -10.39 18.85
C GLN A 57 5.02 -10.19 17.45
N GLY A 58 5.45 -9.09 16.85
CA GLY A 58 5.18 -8.71 15.48
C GLY A 58 6.47 -8.43 14.73
N GLY A 59 6.50 -8.75 13.44
CA GLY A 59 7.72 -8.62 12.66
C GLY A 59 7.53 -8.83 11.17
N ILE A 60 8.65 -9.09 10.50
CA ILE A 60 8.68 -9.40 9.07
C ILE A 60 9.24 -10.82 8.88
N ALA A 61 8.51 -11.64 8.14
CA ALA A 61 8.98 -12.93 7.64
C ALA A 61 9.57 -12.77 6.23
N CYS A 62 10.64 -13.49 5.96
CA CYS A 62 11.34 -13.52 4.67
C CYS A 62 11.21 -14.92 4.05
N PHE A 63 10.76 -14.95 2.80
CA PHE A 63 10.71 -16.14 1.97
C PHE A 63 11.52 -15.93 0.69
N GLU A 64 12.19 -16.98 0.22
CA GLU A 64 12.93 -17.00 -1.04
C GLU A 64 12.61 -18.31 -1.77
N ASN A 65 12.25 -18.24 -3.05
CA ASN A 65 11.81 -19.41 -3.84
C ASN A 65 10.67 -20.20 -3.16
N ASN A 66 9.71 -19.49 -2.56
CA ASN A 66 8.59 -20.06 -1.80
C ASN A 66 8.99 -20.86 -0.56
N GLN A 67 10.21 -20.70 -0.05
CA GLN A 67 10.69 -21.33 1.18
C GLN A 67 10.93 -20.27 2.25
N PHE A 68 10.57 -20.58 3.49
CA PHE A 68 10.88 -19.72 4.63
C PHE A 68 12.40 -19.64 4.83
N VAL A 69 12.93 -18.42 5.01
CA VAL A 69 14.36 -18.18 5.25
C VAL A 69 14.58 -17.81 6.71
N ASN A 70 13.97 -16.71 7.15
CA ASN A 70 13.97 -16.29 8.55
C ASN A 70 12.82 -15.31 8.83
N GLU A 71 12.67 -14.93 10.11
CA GLU A 71 11.81 -13.84 10.56
C GLU A 71 12.56 -12.95 11.55
N VAL A 72 12.28 -11.65 11.54
CA VAL A 72 12.80 -10.70 12.53
C VAL A 72 11.60 -10.12 13.29
N MET A 73 11.55 -10.42 14.58
CA MET A 73 10.43 -10.12 15.47
C MET A 73 10.79 -9.03 16.48
N GLN A 74 9.78 -8.32 16.94
CA GLN A 74 9.83 -7.34 18.03
C GLN A 74 8.65 -7.57 18.97
N GLU A 75 8.83 -7.28 20.26
CA GLU A 75 7.72 -7.30 21.21
C GLU A 75 6.67 -6.25 20.84
N GLY A 76 5.40 -6.65 20.90
CA GLY A 76 4.25 -5.80 20.60
C GLY A 76 3.55 -6.15 19.30
N SER A 77 2.82 -5.19 18.74
CA SER A 77 1.96 -5.40 17.57
C SER A 77 2.76 -5.64 16.29
N THR A 78 2.12 -6.30 15.32
CA THR A 78 2.64 -6.45 13.96
C THR A 78 2.83 -5.11 13.25
N PRO A 79 3.84 -4.99 12.38
CA PRO A 79 3.85 -3.94 11.36
C PRO A 79 2.57 -3.97 10.51
N CYS A 80 2.24 -2.86 9.87
CA CYS A 80 1.07 -2.73 8.99
C CYS A 80 1.45 -2.58 7.51
N PHE A 81 2.75 -2.42 7.22
CA PHE A 81 3.29 -2.19 5.90
C PHE A 81 4.71 -2.75 5.79
N VAL A 82 5.07 -3.25 4.61
CA VAL A 82 6.43 -3.68 4.26
C VAL A 82 6.71 -3.38 2.80
N ASP A 83 7.93 -2.95 2.48
CA ASP A 83 8.41 -2.75 1.11
C ASP A 83 9.87 -3.19 0.94
N TYR A 84 10.26 -3.51 -0.30
CA TYR A 84 11.59 -4.01 -0.63
C TYR A 84 12.23 -3.23 -1.80
N VAL A 85 13.39 -2.65 -1.52
CA VAL A 85 14.21 -1.89 -2.46
C VAL A 85 15.35 -2.79 -2.94
N LYS A 86 15.15 -3.41 -4.11
CA LYS A 86 16.05 -4.42 -4.66
C LYS A 86 17.46 -3.87 -4.92
N GLU A 87 17.57 -2.64 -5.41
CA GLU A 87 18.85 -2.01 -5.74
C GLU A 87 19.73 -1.75 -4.50
N LYS A 88 19.11 -1.56 -3.33
CA LYS A 88 19.81 -1.32 -2.06
C LYS A 88 19.85 -2.54 -1.15
N GLN A 89 19.14 -3.62 -1.51
CA GLN A 89 18.89 -4.77 -0.62
C GLN A 89 18.29 -4.33 0.73
N LEU A 90 17.42 -3.32 0.69
CA LEU A 90 16.79 -2.71 1.85
C LEU A 90 15.33 -3.14 1.95
N VAL A 91 14.92 -3.59 3.13
CA VAL A 91 13.51 -3.79 3.48
C VAL A 91 13.11 -2.71 4.47
N LEU A 92 11.92 -2.13 4.29
CA LEU A 92 11.34 -1.12 5.17
C LEU A 92 10.02 -1.64 5.71
N SER A 93 9.74 -1.40 7.00
CA SER A 93 8.43 -1.66 7.59
C SER A 93 7.93 -0.48 8.40
N ALA A 94 6.61 -0.28 8.44
CA ALA A 94 5.96 0.69 9.32
C ALA A 94 5.01 -0.01 10.30
N ASN A 95 5.03 0.39 11.56
CA ASN A 95 4.20 -0.16 12.61
C ASN A 95 3.22 0.86 13.16
N TYR A 96 1.93 0.60 12.91
CA TYR A 96 0.83 1.49 13.29
C TYR A 96 0.72 1.65 14.81
N HIS A 97 0.63 0.56 15.58
CA HIS A 97 0.36 0.71 17.02
C HIS A 97 1.61 1.05 17.83
N LEU A 98 2.81 0.68 17.34
CA LEU A 98 4.06 1.03 18.02
C LEU A 98 4.64 2.38 17.57
N GLY A 99 4.07 3.04 16.55
CA GLY A 99 4.52 4.34 16.09
C GLY A 99 5.99 4.37 15.67
N ASN A 100 6.44 3.39 14.87
CA ASN A 100 7.83 3.32 14.42
C ASN A 100 7.97 2.80 12.99
N ILE A 101 9.14 3.05 12.42
CA ILE A 101 9.62 2.36 11.23
C ILE A 101 10.90 1.60 11.52
N ILE A 102 11.15 0.55 10.75
CA ILE A 102 12.36 -0.27 10.85
C ILE A 102 12.95 -0.46 9.46
N SER A 103 14.27 -0.29 9.34
CA SER A 103 15.04 -0.71 8.18
C SER A 103 15.74 -2.04 8.45
N TYR A 104 15.77 -2.90 7.44
CA TYR A 104 16.45 -4.20 7.48
C TYR A 104 17.36 -4.33 6.26
N ALA A 105 18.50 -4.97 6.45
CA ALA A 105 19.30 -5.47 5.34
C ALA A 105 18.77 -6.84 4.93
N TYR A 106 18.52 -7.04 3.65
CA TYR A 106 18.31 -8.35 3.05
C TYR A 106 19.63 -8.90 2.52
N THR A 107 19.88 -10.19 2.71
CA THR A 107 21.01 -10.90 2.10
C THR A 107 20.49 -12.22 1.54
N PRO A 108 20.67 -12.50 0.24
CA PRO A 108 20.23 -13.75 -0.39
C PRO A 108 20.63 -14.98 0.41
N LYS A 109 19.69 -15.94 0.55
CA LYS A 109 19.81 -17.16 1.36
C LYS A 109 20.00 -16.97 2.88
N LYS A 110 20.33 -15.77 3.36
CA LYS A 110 20.49 -15.46 4.80
C LYS A 110 19.28 -14.74 5.38
N GLY A 111 18.41 -14.19 4.53
CA GLY A 111 17.19 -13.51 4.93
C GLY A 111 17.46 -12.07 5.36
N ILE A 112 16.71 -11.58 6.34
CA ILE A 112 16.77 -10.19 6.80
C ILE A 112 17.44 -10.04 8.18
N ARG A 113 18.09 -8.90 8.41
CA ARG A 113 18.51 -8.45 9.75
C ARG A 113 18.11 -7.00 9.99
N LEU A 114 17.70 -6.68 11.21
CA LEU A 114 17.40 -5.30 11.62
C LEU A 114 18.67 -4.44 11.53
N ILE A 115 18.52 -3.22 10.99
CA ILE A 115 19.57 -2.19 10.89
C ILE A 115 19.29 -1.08 11.88
N GLN A 116 18.11 -0.47 11.76
CA GLN A 116 17.73 0.69 12.55
C GLN A 116 16.23 0.64 12.85
N LYS A 117 15.87 1.01 14.07
CA LYS A 117 14.50 1.32 14.47
C LYS A 117 14.42 2.81 14.75
N ILE A 118 13.48 3.50 14.10
CA ILE A 118 13.17 4.90 14.39
C ILE A 118 11.83 4.92 15.11
N GLN A 119 11.88 5.34 16.38
CA GLN A 119 10.70 5.48 17.23
C GLN A 119 10.19 6.92 17.17
N TYR A 120 8.90 7.09 16.87
CA TYR A 120 8.24 8.39 16.91
C TYR A 120 7.59 8.64 18.27
N GLY A 121 7.22 9.90 18.50
CA GLY A 121 6.63 10.37 19.75
C GLY A 121 5.20 9.88 20.00
N SER A 122 4.63 10.33 21.13
CA SER A 122 3.27 9.99 21.54
C SER A 122 2.24 10.31 20.44
N GLY A 123 1.25 9.44 20.27
CA GLY A 123 0.21 9.57 19.25
C GLY A 123 0.62 9.12 17.85
N SER A 124 1.86 8.66 17.65
CA SER A 124 2.31 8.17 16.35
C SER A 124 1.60 6.91 15.88
N HIS A 125 1.20 6.95 14.60
CA HIS A 125 0.69 5.82 13.85
C HIS A 125 1.35 5.77 12.46
N ALA A 126 2.63 5.42 12.42
CA ALA A 126 3.37 5.18 11.19
C ALA A 126 2.68 4.08 10.36
N HIS A 127 2.16 4.46 9.18
CA HIS A 127 1.33 3.57 8.36
C HIS A 127 2.04 3.15 7.05
N PHE A 128 3.05 3.90 6.60
CA PHE A 128 3.71 3.65 5.33
C PHE A 128 5.17 4.10 5.37
N ALA A 129 6.07 3.35 4.73
CA ALA A 129 7.48 3.71 4.57
C ALA A 129 8.04 3.11 3.28
N ARG A 130 8.32 3.93 2.26
CA ARG A 130 8.81 3.47 0.95
C ARG A 130 9.92 4.38 0.43
N TYR A 131 10.89 3.77 -0.24
CA TYR A 131 11.90 4.49 -1.01
C TYR A 131 11.40 4.84 -2.41
N PHE A 132 11.54 6.10 -2.79
CA PHE A 132 11.20 6.62 -4.12
C PHE A 132 12.49 6.94 -4.87
N LYS A 133 12.84 6.08 -5.82
CA LYS A 133 14.08 6.19 -6.61
C LYS A 133 14.22 7.53 -7.33
N GLN A 134 13.13 8.10 -7.82
CA GLN A 134 13.13 9.39 -8.50
C GLN A 134 13.44 10.59 -7.57
N LEU A 135 13.23 10.43 -6.27
CA LEU A 135 13.55 11.44 -5.25
C LEU A 135 14.86 11.11 -4.51
N ASP A 136 15.32 9.85 -4.59
CA ASP A 136 16.34 9.27 -3.71
C ASP A 136 16.04 9.47 -2.21
N GLU A 137 14.77 9.26 -1.86
CA GLU A 137 14.24 9.49 -0.50
C GLU A 137 13.35 8.34 -0.05
N VAL A 138 13.39 8.05 1.25
CA VAL A 138 12.33 7.29 1.93
C VAL A 138 11.29 8.28 2.44
N LEU A 139 10.05 8.11 2.01
CA LEU A 139 8.92 8.87 2.54
C LEU A 139 8.11 7.98 3.49
N VAL A 140 7.78 8.54 4.64
CA VAL A 140 7.02 7.89 5.71
C VAL A 140 5.74 8.67 5.95
N CYS A 141 4.59 8.00 5.91
CA CYS A 141 3.33 8.59 6.38
C CYS A 141 3.09 8.18 7.83
N ASP A 142 2.88 9.16 8.69
CA ASP A 142 2.39 8.96 10.04
C ASP A 142 0.97 9.53 10.14
N LEU A 143 0.01 8.62 10.27
CA LEU A 143 -1.40 8.94 10.34
C LEU A 143 -1.74 9.70 11.62
N GLY A 144 -1.10 9.36 12.74
CA GLY A 144 -1.45 9.92 14.04
C GLY A 144 -0.80 11.28 14.30
N LEU A 145 0.32 11.57 13.63
CA LEU A 145 1.03 12.85 13.76
C LEU A 145 0.70 13.87 12.67
N ASP A 146 -0.16 13.54 11.69
CA ASP A 146 -0.45 14.38 10.53
C ASP A 146 0.83 14.79 9.76
N LYS A 147 1.73 13.82 9.54
CA LYS A 147 3.07 14.09 8.99
C LYS A 147 3.48 13.15 7.88
N ILE A 148 4.24 13.70 6.93
CA ILE A 148 5.05 12.97 5.98
C ILE A 148 6.51 13.32 6.27
N MET A 149 7.29 12.33 6.70
CA MET A 149 8.71 12.51 7.02
C MET A 149 9.57 11.93 5.90
N ALA A 150 10.59 12.69 5.48
CA ALA A 150 11.52 12.29 4.44
C ALA A 150 12.89 11.95 5.04
N TYR A 151 13.49 10.87 4.55
CA TYR A 151 14.82 10.40 4.96
C TYR A 151 15.69 10.12 3.74
N SER A 152 16.99 10.40 3.84
CA SER A 152 17.99 9.79 2.96
C SER A 152 18.39 8.41 3.49
N VAL A 153 18.94 7.57 2.62
CA VAL A 153 19.47 6.26 2.98
C VAL A 153 20.98 6.24 2.72
N ASP A 154 21.77 5.99 3.77
CA ASP A 154 23.22 5.88 3.62
C ASP A 154 23.67 4.49 3.12
N PRO A 155 24.98 4.28 2.82
CA PRO A 155 25.49 2.98 2.37
C PRO A 155 25.35 1.83 3.39
N TYR A 156 25.11 2.14 4.67
CA TYR A 156 24.88 1.18 5.74
C TYR A 156 23.38 0.91 5.99
N LEU A 157 22.51 1.46 5.13
CA LEU A 157 21.05 1.36 5.19
C LEU A 157 20.42 2.08 6.38
N MET A 158 21.15 3.01 7.00
CA MET A 158 20.59 3.90 8.01
C MET A 158 19.85 5.06 7.34
N LEU A 159 18.74 5.44 7.97
CA LEU A 159 17.88 6.53 7.55
C LEU A 159 18.24 7.81 8.30
N HIS A 160 18.50 8.87 7.55
CA HIS A 160 18.84 10.19 8.08
C HIS A 160 17.74 11.20 7.73
N PRO A 161 17.15 11.91 8.72
CA PRO A 161 16.08 12.87 8.46
C PRO A 161 16.50 13.96 7.47
N LYS A 162 15.63 14.30 6.52
CA LYS A 162 15.82 15.43 5.58
C LYS A 162 14.88 16.58 5.90
N TYR A 163 13.57 16.34 5.79
CA TYR A 163 12.53 17.33 6.03
C TYR A 163 11.25 16.64 6.51
N THR A 164 10.29 17.44 6.97
CA THR A 164 8.95 16.97 7.35
C THR A 164 7.92 17.90 6.72
N PHE A 165 6.94 17.32 6.06
CA PHE A 165 5.74 18.00 5.60
C PHE A 165 4.61 17.71 6.58
N ASN A 166 3.97 18.75 7.11
CA ASN A 166 2.79 18.61 7.96
C ASN A 166 1.54 18.69 7.08
N THR A 167 0.68 17.68 7.16
CA THR A 167 -0.68 17.79 6.62
C THR A 167 -1.52 18.69 7.52
N LYS A 168 -2.73 19.06 7.09
CA LYS A 168 -3.66 19.71 8.03
C LYS A 168 -3.98 18.75 9.16
N GLU A 169 -4.25 19.32 10.33
CA GLU A 169 -4.64 18.58 11.53
C GLU A 169 -5.87 17.71 11.25
N GLY A 170 -5.79 16.44 11.66
CA GLY A 170 -6.84 15.44 11.51
C GLY A 170 -6.96 14.82 10.11
N GLN A 171 -6.04 15.09 9.17
CA GLN A 171 -6.08 14.47 7.83
C GLN A 171 -5.64 13.00 7.86
N GLY A 172 -4.62 12.68 8.64
CA GLY A 172 -4.09 11.33 8.78
C GLY A 172 -3.54 10.75 7.47
N PRO A 173 -2.36 11.19 6.99
CA PRO A 173 -1.76 10.64 5.78
C PRO A 173 -1.49 9.14 5.98
N ARG A 174 -1.96 8.32 5.04
CA ARG A 174 -1.94 6.86 5.18
C ARG A 174 -0.95 6.21 4.23
N HIS A 175 -1.26 6.24 2.93
CA HIS A 175 -0.45 5.69 1.86
C HIS A 175 -0.16 6.78 0.84
N LEU A 176 0.97 6.67 0.13
CA LEU A 176 1.30 7.57 -0.96
C LEU A 176 1.92 6.83 -2.15
N ILE A 177 1.90 7.51 -3.28
CA ILE A 177 2.52 7.09 -4.55
C ILE A 177 3.21 8.30 -5.17
N ALA A 178 4.18 8.04 -6.05
CA ALA A 178 4.83 9.08 -6.82
C ALA A 178 4.39 9.00 -8.28
N HIS A 179 4.31 10.15 -8.96
CA HIS A 179 4.18 10.16 -10.41
C HIS A 179 5.42 9.46 -11.03
N PRO A 180 5.26 8.66 -12.09
CA PRO A 180 6.35 7.87 -12.68
C PRO A 180 7.49 8.68 -13.33
N VAL A 181 7.36 10.01 -13.45
CA VAL A 181 8.26 10.86 -14.26
C VAL A 181 8.45 12.23 -13.61
N LYS A 182 7.36 12.86 -13.19
CA LYS A 182 7.39 14.20 -12.59
C LYS A 182 7.64 14.10 -11.09
N PRO A 183 8.26 15.13 -10.46
CA PRO A 183 8.51 15.16 -9.02
C PRO A 183 7.23 15.51 -8.24
N ILE A 184 6.18 14.70 -8.40
CA ILE A 184 4.88 14.86 -7.73
C ILE A 184 4.59 13.61 -6.91
N ILE A 185 4.10 13.81 -5.70
CA ILE A 185 3.64 12.79 -4.77
C ILE A 185 2.14 12.97 -4.56
N TYR A 186 1.40 11.86 -4.64
CA TYR A 186 -0.03 11.82 -4.31
C TYR A 186 -0.21 11.04 -3.03
N VAL A 187 -0.89 11.65 -2.06
CA VAL A 187 -1.05 11.12 -0.71
C VAL A 187 -2.52 10.95 -0.42
N PHE A 188 -2.89 9.79 0.11
CA PHE A 188 -4.24 9.57 0.58
C PHE A 188 -4.32 9.82 2.10
N ALA A 189 -5.10 10.82 2.49
CA ALA A 189 -5.46 11.14 3.86
C ALA A 189 -6.67 10.28 4.29
N GLU A 190 -6.45 9.35 5.21
CA GLU A 190 -7.44 8.35 5.62
C GLU A 190 -8.65 8.99 6.33
N LEU A 191 -8.37 9.84 7.30
CA LEU A 191 -9.36 10.33 8.25
C LEU A 191 -10.30 11.38 7.62
N THR A 192 -9.84 12.06 6.56
CA THR A 192 -10.65 13.02 5.81
C THR A 192 -11.13 12.50 4.45
N SER A 193 -10.63 11.34 3.99
CA SER A 193 -10.88 10.82 2.63
C SER A 193 -10.51 11.84 1.54
N GLU A 194 -9.37 12.50 1.71
CA GLU A 194 -8.84 13.50 0.77
C GLU A 194 -7.59 12.99 0.05
N LEU A 195 -7.49 13.34 -1.22
CA LEU A 195 -6.30 13.17 -2.03
C LEU A 195 -5.49 14.47 -2.02
N LEU A 196 -4.28 14.41 -1.48
CA LEU A 196 -3.33 15.51 -1.49
C LEU A 196 -2.39 15.37 -2.68
N VAL A 197 -2.21 16.45 -3.44
CA VAL A 197 -1.23 16.53 -4.53
C VAL A 197 -0.07 17.41 -4.08
N LEU A 198 1.11 16.81 -3.92
CA LEU A 198 2.30 17.46 -3.38
C LEU A 198 3.38 17.54 -4.46
N ALA A 199 3.84 18.74 -4.78
CA ALA A 199 5.00 18.93 -5.63
C ALA A 199 6.28 18.90 -4.78
N HIS A 200 7.29 18.15 -5.23
CA HIS A 200 8.61 18.17 -4.62
C HIS A 200 9.46 19.24 -5.31
N ASP A 201 9.92 20.25 -4.58
CA ASP A 201 10.65 21.41 -5.12
C ASP A 201 12.18 21.31 -5.00
N GLY A 202 12.67 20.20 -4.46
CA GLY A 202 14.09 19.93 -4.22
C GLY A 202 14.51 20.17 -2.77
N PHE A 203 13.76 20.98 -2.03
CA PHE A 203 13.97 21.23 -0.60
C PHE A 203 12.94 20.52 0.28
N GLY A 204 11.75 20.25 -0.27
CA GLY A 204 10.74 19.43 0.36
C GLY A 204 9.48 19.31 -0.47
N LEU A 205 8.37 19.00 0.22
CA LEU A 205 7.05 18.86 -0.38
C LEU A 205 6.23 20.14 -0.20
N ARG A 206 5.54 20.56 -1.26
CA ARG A 206 4.57 21.65 -1.24
C ARG A 206 3.23 21.19 -1.77
N GLN A 207 2.17 21.38 -1.00
CA GLN A 207 0.83 21.05 -1.46
C GLN A 207 0.40 22.00 -2.60
N THR A 208 -0.14 21.40 -3.65
CA THR A 208 -0.70 22.07 -4.83
C THR A 208 -2.21 21.90 -4.92
N GLN A 209 -2.73 20.77 -4.45
CA GLN A 209 -4.16 20.52 -4.39
C GLN A 209 -4.50 19.63 -3.19
N CYS A 210 -5.73 19.76 -2.70
CA CYS A 210 -6.38 18.84 -1.78
C CYS A 210 -7.83 18.71 -2.26
N ILE A 211 -8.27 17.47 -2.50
CA ILE A 211 -9.59 17.20 -3.09
C ILE A 211 -10.25 16.00 -2.41
N SER A 212 -11.56 16.05 -2.19
CA SER A 212 -12.33 14.92 -1.68
C SER A 212 -12.26 13.73 -2.63
N THR A 213 -12.18 12.53 -2.07
CA THR A 213 -12.29 11.28 -2.81
C THR A 213 -13.69 10.68 -2.77
N LEU A 214 -14.64 11.38 -2.17
CA LEU A 214 -16.05 11.00 -2.11
C LEU A 214 -16.90 11.96 -2.94
N PRO A 215 -18.02 11.49 -3.53
CA PRO A 215 -19.02 12.38 -4.14
C PRO A 215 -19.46 13.46 -3.16
N ALA A 216 -19.77 14.67 -3.66
CA ALA A 216 -20.14 15.80 -2.81
C ALA A 216 -21.36 15.50 -1.90
N THR A 217 -22.24 14.62 -2.35
CA THR A 217 -23.48 14.18 -1.69
C THR A 217 -23.31 13.00 -0.73
N GLU A 218 -22.14 12.36 -0.67
CA GLU A 218 -21.93 11.09 0.06
C GLU A 218 -20.65 11.18 0.92
N GLN A 219 -20.61 12.11 1.88
CA GLN A 219 -19.41 12.40 2.69
C GLN A 219 -19.49 11.94 4.16
N ASP A 220 -20.48 11.12 4.51
CA ASP A 220 -20.78 10.76 5.89
C ASP A 220 -19.72 9.84 6.53
N ILE A 221 -19.13 8.94 5.73
CA ILE A 221 -18.12 7.99 6.19
C ILE A 221 -16.80 8.26 5.48
N LYS A 222 -15.81 8.72 6.24
CA LYS A 222 -14.47 9.05 5.75
C LYS A 222 -13.47 8.01 6.24
N SER A 223 -12.99 7.17 5.33
CA SER A 223 -12.00 6.14 5.64
C SER A 223 -11.24 5.71 4.39
N GLY A 224 -10.27 6.53 3.98
CA GLY A 224 -9.39 6.23 2.85
C GLY A 224 -8.45 5.06 3.12
N ALA A 225 -8.12 4.24 2.10
CA ALA A 225 -7.23 3.10 2.25
C ALA A 225 -6.08 3.07 1.24
N ALA A 226 -6.29 2.46 0.07
CA ALA A 226 -5.23 2.26 -0.91
C ALA A 226 -5.25 3.37 -1.97
N ILE A 227 -4.08 3.66 -2.53
CA ILE A 227 -3.89 4.56 -3.67
C ILE A 227 -2.95 3.89 -4.68
N ARG A 228 -3.27 3.98 -5.96
CA ARG A 228 -2.46 3.47 -7.09
C ARG A 228 -2.52 4.47 -8.25
N ILE A 229 -1.51 4.46 -9.09
CA ILE A 229 -1.45 5.22 -10.34
C ILE A 229 -1.14 4.28 -11.48
N ASP A 230 -1.69 4.55 -12.66
CA ASP A 230 -1.34 3.81 -13.86
C ASP A 230 0.13 4.06 -14.26
N GLN A 231 0.67 3.19 -15.10
CA GLN A 231 2.08 3.25 -15.51
C GLN A 231 2.44 4.56 -16.24
N LYS A 232 1.47 5.21 -16.90
CA LYS A 232 1.69 6.46 -17.64
C LYS A 232 1.51 7.70 -16.77
N GLY A 233 1.05 7.56 -15.53
CA GLY A 233 0.84 8.68 -14.63
C GLY A 233 -0.39 9.53 -14.96
N LYS A 234 -1.33 9.01 -15.75
CA LYS A 234 -2.53 9.70 -16.23
C LYS A 234 -3.75 9.51 -15.33
N PHE A 235 -3.81 8.40 -14.59
CA PHE A 235 -4.98 8.04 -13.79
C PHE A 235 -4.59 7.54 -12.42
N ILE A 236 -5.22 8.12 -11.39
CA ILE A 236 -5.08 7.71 -10.00
C ILE A 236 -6.36 7.04 -9.55
N TYR A 237 -6.20 5.96 -8.80
CA TYR A 237 -7.27 5.18 -8.21
C TYR A 237 -7.11 5.22 -6.70
N VAL A 238 -8.21 5.37 -5.96
CA VAL A 238 -8.20 5.32 -4.49
C VAL A 238 -9.38 4.50 -3.97
N SER A 239 -9.18 3.74 -2.89
CA SER A 239 -10.26 2.96 -2.26
C SER A 239 -10.78 3.61 -0.99
N ASN A 240 -12.09 3.80 -0.92
CA ASN A 240 -12.79 4.33 0.24
C ASN A 240 -13.53 3.21 0.96
N ARG A 241 -13.22 3.01 2.24
CA ARG A 241 -13.89 2.04 3.12
C ARG A 241 -15.14 2.67 3.73
N GLY A 242 -16.17 1.86 3.96
CA GLY A 242 -17.46 2.32 4.46
C GLY A 242 -18.33 2.91 3.35
N HIS A 243 -17.78 3.79 2.51
CA HIS A 243 -18.42 4.13 1.22
C HIS A 243 -18.30 2.99 0.18
N ASP A 244 -17.33 2.11 0.39
CA ASP A 244 -17.08 0.87 -0.36
C ASP A 244 -16.97 1.07 -1.88
N SER A 245 -16.10 2.02 -2.25
CA SER A 245 -15.92 2.46 -3.65
C SER A 245 -14.47 2.63 -4.06
N ILE A 246 -14.22 2.59 -5.36
CA ILE A 246 -13.03 3.18 -5.98
C ILE A 246 -13.39 4.54 -6.57
N SER A 247 -12.59 5.56 -6.27
CA SER A 247 -12.63 6.84 -6.98
C SER A 247 -11.49 6.91 -7.97
N VAL A 248 -11.80 7.36 -9.18
CA VAL A 248 -10.86 7.49 -10.29
C VAL A 248 -10.64 8.97 -10.58
N PHE A 249 -9.37 9.36 -10.65
CA PHE A 249 -8.94 10.71 -10.92
C PHE A 249 -8.14 10.77 -12.21
N LYS A 250 -8.44 11.73 -13.07
CA LYS A 250 -7.59 12.10 -14.20
C LYS A 250 -6.54 13.09 -13.73
N VAL A 251 -5.29 12.84 -14.09
CA VAL A 251 -4.14 13.71 -13.81
C VAL A 251 -3.97 14.69 -14.97
N ASP A 252 -3.78 15.97 -14.65
CA ASP A 252 -3.53 17.01 -15.66
C ASP A 252 -2.11 16.92 -16.26
N ASP A 253 -1.85 17.69 -17.32
CA ASP A 253 -0.55 17.72 -17.97
C ASP A 253 0.56 18.29 -17.08
N SER A 254 0.22 19.05 -16.03
CA SER A 254 1.21 19.52 -15.04
C SER A 254 1.53 18.46 -13.97
N ALA A 255 0.67 17.45 -13.84
CA ALA A 255 0.55 16.50 -12.74
C ALA A 255 0.24 17.12 -11.37
N LYS A 256 0.10 18.44 -11.27
CA LYS A 256 -0.16 19.17 -10.02
C LYS A 256 -1.64 19.28 -9.70
N HIS A 257 -2.50 18.93 -10.65
CA HIS A 257 -3.94 18.89 -10.45
C HIS A 257 -4.53 17.57 -10.93
N VAL A 258 -5.60 17.17 -10.25
CA VAL A 258 -6.38 15.98 -10.55
C VAL A 258 -7.86 16.30 -10.44
N ASP A 259 -8.65 15.65 -11.30
CA ASP A 259 -10.11 15.76 -11.32
C ASP A 259 -10.74 14.39 -11.15
N MET A 260 -11.72 14.26 -10.25
CA MET A 260 -12.47 13.00 -10.11
C MET A 260 -13.36 12.80 -11.34
N ILE A 261 -13.12 11.71 -12.07
CA ILE A 261 -13.86 11.36 -13.30
C ILE A 261 -14.85 10.20 -13.10
N GLN A 262 -14.77 9.51 -11.97
CA GLN A 262 -15.65 8.41 -11.60
C GLN A 262 -15.57 8.12 -10.10
N ASN A 263 -16.69 7.72 -9.52
CA ASN A 263 -16.75 6.92 -8.29
C ASN A 263 -17.60 5.69 -8.60
N ILE A 264 -17.13 4.49 -8.22
CA ILE A 264 -17.82 3.23 -8.51
C ILE A 264 -17.79 2.30 -7.30
N LYS A 265 -18.93 1.68 -6.98
CA LYS A 265 -19.04 0.72 -5.89
C LYS A 265 -18.23 -0.54 -6.20
N THR A 266 -17.54 -1.05 -5.19
CA THR A 266 -16.59 -2.16 -5.30
C THR A 266 -17.24 -3.54 -5.30
N GLN A 267 -18.55 -3.62 -5.09
CA GLN A 267 -19.29 -4.90 -4.98
C GLN A 267 -18.81 -5.79 -3.83
N GLY A 268 -18.37 -5.17 -2.74
CA GLY A 268 -17.97 -5.82 -1.50
C GLY A 268 -17.85 -4.77 -0.39
N ILE A 269 -17.49 -5.21 0.82
CA ILE A 269 -17.48 -4.38 2.03
C ILE A 269 -16.04 -4.20 2.52
N TYR A 270 -15.67 -2.94 2.76
CA TYR A 270 -14.36 -2.57 3.30
C TYR A 270 -13.19 -2.89 2.32
N PRO A 271 -13.13 -2.23 1.13
CA PRO A 271 -12.08 -2.42 0.12
C PRO A 271 -10.73 -1.88 0.60
N ARG A 272 -10.01 -2.71 1.37
CA ARG A 272 -8.80 -2.30 2.09
C ARG A 272 -7.59 -2.16 1.18
N ASP A 273 -7.52 -2.95 0.11
CA ASP A 273 -6.47 -2.84 -0.87
C ASP A 273 -6.96 -3.24 -2.26
N PHE A 274 -6.27 -2.72 -3.27
CA PHE A 274 -6.49 -3.09 -4.66
C PHE A 274 -5.18 -2.95 -5.44
N ASN A 275 -5.11 -3.56 -6.62
CA ASN A 275 -3.97 -3.39 -7.50
C ASN A 275 -4.37 -3.41 -8.98
N ILE A 276 -3.49 -2.87 -9.81
CA ILE A 276 -3.65 -2.80 -11.28
C ILE A 276 -2.80 -3.90 -11.90
N SER A 277 -3.36 -4.60 -12.89
CA SER A 277 -2.63 -5.65 -13.61
C SER A 277 -1.41 -5.06 -14.35
N PRO A 278 -0.33 -5.83 -14.57
CA PRO A 278 0.87 -5.32 -15.23
C PRO A 278 0.63 -4.79 -16.66
N ASP A 279 -0.40 -5.28 -17.35
CA ASP A 279 -0.80 -4.79 -18.67
C ASP A 279 -1.73 -3.56 -18.61
N GLY A 280 -2.09 -3.10 -17.42
CA GLY A 280 -2.96 -1.93 -17.20
C GLY A 280 -4.42 -2.14 -17.58
N LYS A 281 -4.85 -3.37 -17.86
CA LYS A 281 -6.21 -3.66 -18.36
C LYS A 281 -7.22 -3.97 -17.26
N TYR A 282 -6.75 -4.38 -16.09
CA TYR A 282 -7.62 -4.84 -15.01
C TYR A 282 -7.24 -4.21 -13.68
N LEU A 283 -8.24 -4.03 -12.83
CA LEU A 283 -8.09 -3.64 -11.43
C LEU A 283 -8.77 -4.70 -10.57
N VAL A 284 -8.05 -5.22 -9.57
CA VAL A 284 -8.58 -6.21 -8.61
C VAL A 284 -8.62 -5.60 -7.22
N VAL A 285 -9.80 -5.62 -6.60
CA VAL A 285 -10.08 -5.10 -5.25
C VAL A 285 -10.36 -6.27 -4.32
N VAL A 286 -9.83 -6.23 -3.10
CA VAL A 286 -10.14 -7.22 -2.05
C VAL A 286 -10.87 -6.58 -0.87
N HIS A 287 -11.84 -7.32 -0.33
CA HIS A 287 -12.77 -6.83 0.68
C HIS A 287 -12.55 -7.57 2.00
N LYS A 288 -12.23 -6.82 3.05
CA LYS A 288 -11.91 -7.40 4.36
C LYS A 288 -13.12 -8.08 4.99
N ASP A 289 -14.31 -7.47 4.86
CA ASP A 289 -15.48 -7.82 5.67
C ASP A 289 -16.49 -8.69 4.92
N SER A 290 -16.40 -8.77 3.58
CA SER A 290 -17.24 -9.64 2.73
C SER A 290 -16.49 -10.78 2.05
N ASP A 291 -15.18 -10.92 2.29
CA ASP A 291 -14.31 -12.01 1.79
C ASP A 291 -14.22 -12.18 0.27
N ASN A 292 -14.84 -11.31 -0.53
CA ASN A 292 -14.82 -11.44 -1.98
C ASN A 292 -13.75 -10.55 -2.63
N ALA A 293 -13.31 -10.95 -3.82
CA ALA A 293 -12.45 -10.16 -4.70
C ALA A 293 -13.24 -9.71 -5.92
N SER A 294 -13.22 -8.41 -6.20
CA SER A 294 -13.89 -7.81 -7.36
C SER A 294 -12.89 -7.46 -8.45
N VAL A 295 -13.28 -7.71 -9.70
CA VAL A 295 -12.49 -7.44 -10.89
C VAL A 295 -13.17 -6.39 -11.75
N PHE A 296 -12.40 -5.40 -12.18
CA PHE A 296 -12.83 -4.34 -13.08
C PHE A 296 -11.95 -4.33 -14.33
N ALA A 297 -12.55 -4.07 -15.49
CA ALA A 297 -11.81 -3.65 -16.67
C ALA A 297 -11.47 -2.16 -16.57
N ILE A 298 -10.31 -1.78 -17.05
CA ILE A 298 -9.85 -0.39 -17.15
C ILE A 298 -9.97 0.05 -18.61
N ASP A 299 -10.74 1.12 -18.87
CA ASP A 299 -10.65 1.86 -20.12
C ASP A 299 -9.29 2.55 -20.15
N HIS A 300 -8.40 2.08 -21.03
CA HIS A 300 -7.02 2.56 -21.09
C HIS A 300 -6.92 4.06 -21.48
N ASP A 301 -7.87 4.57 -22.24
CA ASP A 301 -7.81 5.94 -22.78
C ASP A 301 -8.47 6.94 -21.84
N HIS A 302 -9.47 6.50 -21.07
CA HIS A 302 -10.24 7.36 -20.17
C HIS A 302 -10.08 7.03 -18.68
N GLY A 303 -9.37 5.95 -18.33
CA GLY A 303 -9.09 5.51 -16.96
C GLY A 303 -10.28 4.90 -16.22
N LYS A 304 -11.50 5.00 -16.76
CA LYS A 304 -12.73 4.56 -16.10
C LYS A 304 -12.78 3.04 -15.93
N LEU A 305 -13.42 2.61 -14.85
CA LEU A 305 -13.61 1.23 -14.47
C LEU A 305 -14.98 0.71 -14.90
N SER A 306 -15.02 -0.51 -15.40
CA SER A 306 -16.26 -1.28 -15.62
C SER A 306 -16.18 -2.58 -14.84
N HIS A 307 -17.16 -2.82 -13.97
CA HIS A 307 -17.25 -4.05 -13.19
C HIS A 307 -17.37 -5.28 -14.11
N LEU A 308 -16.60 -6.33 -13.83
CA LEU A 308 -16.66 -7.61 -14.55
C LEU A 308 -17.31 -8.71 -13.70
N ASN A 309 -16.74 -8.98 -12.51
CA ASN A 309 -17.23 -10.00 -11.59
C ASN A 309 -16.73 -9.73 -10.16
N HIS A 310 -17.37 -10.36 -9.17
CA HIS A 310 -17.02 -10.24 -7.76
C HIS A 310 -17.29 -11.52 -6.96
N ASP A 311 -17.46 -12.65 -7.64
CA ASP A 311 -17.90 -13.92 -7.03
C ASP A 311 -16.76 -14.73 -6.40
N PHE A 312 -15.51 -14.35 -6.67
CA PHE A 312 -14.35 -15.09 -6.18
C PHE A 312 -14.09 -14.79 -4.71
N ILE A 313 -14.06 -15.83 -3.87
CA ILE A 313 -13.85 -15.70 -2.43
C ILE A 313 -12.37 -15.86 -2.09
N VAL A 314 -11.83 -14.89 -1.35
CA VAL A 314 -10.52 -14.94 -0.70
C VAL A 314 -10.70 -14.49 0.76
N PRO A 315 -10.55 -15.40 1.73
CA PRO A 315 -10.89 -15.11 3.11
C PRO A 315 -10.03 -13.97 3.67
N GLU A 316 -10.69 -12.97 4.25
CA GLU A 316 -10.07 -11.88 5.00
C GLU A 316 -8.96 -11.13 4.25
N ALA A 317 -9.05 -11.07 2.92
CA ALA A 317 -8.03 -10.49 2.06
C ALA A 317 -7.94 -8.96 2.23
N VAL A 318 -6.72 -8.47 2.44
CA VAL A 318 -6.42 -7.06 2.75
C VAL A 318 -5.17 -6.52 2.07
N CYS A 319 -4.48 -7.33 1.27
CA CYS A 319 -3.36 -6.93 0.44
C CYS A 319 -3.38 -7.73 -0.87
N VAL A 320 -3.15 -7.08 -2.01
CA VAL A 320 -3.17 -7.73 -3.32
C VAL A 320 -1.99 -7.30 -4.20
N GLN A 321 -1.32 -8.27 -4.81
CA GLN A 321 -0.23 -8.02 -5.75
C GLN A 321 -0.28 -9.00 -6.93
N PHE A 322 -0.15 -8.48 -8.15
CA PHE A 322 0.11 -9.32 -9.31
C PHE A 322 1.56 -9.81 -9.30
N SER A 323 1.79 -11.09 -9.58
CA SER A 323 3.14 -11.59 -9.83
C SER A 323 3.62 -11.06 -11.18
N GLU A 324 4.82 -10.51 -11.24
CA GLU A 324 5.50 -10.15 -12.50
C GLU A 324 5.70 -11.36 -13.43
#